data_AF-A0A820JJ82-F1
#
_entry.id   AF-A0A820JJ82-F1
#
_cell.length_a   1.000
_cell.length_b   1.000
_cell.length_c   1.000
_cell.angle_alpha   90.00
_cell.angle_beta   90.00
_cell.angle_gamma   90.00
#
_symmetry.space_group_name_H-M   'P 1'
#
loop_
_entity.id
_entity.type
_entity.pdbx_description
1 polymer ?
#
loop_
_entity_poly.entity_id
_entity_poly.type
_entity_poly.pdbx_seq_one_letter_code
_entity_poly.pdbx_strand_id
1 'polypeptide(L)'
;MREQILLCYMLGIKRMVVAVNKMDADDVLYDENRFNQIKSEVSHYLKKVGYQLDHVAFVPISAWENDNLVTISNNMPRFKSWTKETNEGSTICKTFF
;
A
#
# COMPACT_ATOMS: atom_id res chain seq x y z
N MET A 1 0.83 14.89 -0.61
CA MET A 1 0.93 13.59 -1.33
C MET A 1 1.50 13.75 -2.74
N ARG A 2 0.92 14.60 -3.59
CA ARG A 2 1.35 14.80 -4.99
C ARG A 2 2.79 15.29 -5.12
N GLU A 3 3.14 16.42 -4.50
CA GLU A 3 4.53 16.92 -4.45
C GLU A 3 5.52 15.92 -3.86
N GLN A 4 5.13 15.18 -2.82
CA GLN A 4 6.03 14.21 -2.17
C GLN A 4 6.40 13.06 -3.11
N ILE A 5 5.44 12.56 -3.89
CA ILE A 5 5.69 11.51 -4.88
C ILE A 5 6.60 12.03 -6.00
N LEU A 6 6.38 13.27 -6.46
CA LEU A 6 7.24 13.89 -7.46
C LEU A 6 8.67 14.09 -6.94
N LEU A 7 8.83 14.50 -5.69
CA LEU A 7 10.13 14.67 -5.07
C LEU A 7 10.87 13.33 -4.93
N CYS A 8 10.18 12.27 -4.48
CA CYS A 8 10.74 10.92 -4.44
C CYS A 8 11.21 10.43 -5.83
N TYR A 9 10.47 10.80 -6.89
CA TYR A 9 10.84 10.47 -8.27
C TYR A 9 12.12 11.18 -8.69
N MET A 10 12.23 12.48 -8.42
CA MET A 10 13.44 13.27 -8.72
C MET A 10 14.67 12.77 -7.95
N LEU A 11 14.48 12.25 -6.73
CA LEU A 11 15.54 11.65 -5.92
C LEU A 11 15.97 10.24 -6.40
N GLY A 12 15.30 9.67 -7.41
CA GLY A 12 15.63 8.35 -7.94
C GLY A 12 15.18 7.18 -7.06
N ILE A 13 14.23 7.39 -6.15
CA ILE A 13 13.65 6.31 -5.34
C ILE A 13 12.77 5.46 -6.26
N LYS A 14 13.22 4.25 -6.57
CA LYS A 14 12.54 3.31 -7.48
C LYS A 14 11.55 2.36 -6.80
N ARG A 15 11.69 2.14 -5.49
CA ARG A 15 10.84 1.24 -4.68
C ARG A 15 10.08 2.07 -3.66
N MET A 16 8.76 1.92 -3.61
CA MET A 16 7.91 2.68 -2.71
C MET A 16 6.92 1.76 -2.01
N VAL A 17 6.65 2.04 -0.73
CA VAL A 17 5.57 1.41 0.02
C VAL A 17 4.56 2.49 0.37
N VAL A 18 3.31 2.26 -0.01
CA VAL A 18 2.18 3.14 0.30
C VAL A 18 1.39 2.49 1.43
N ALA A 19 1.51 3.04 2.63
CA ALA A 19 0.71 2.64 3.77
C ALA A 19 -0.60 3.45 3.80
N VAL A 20 -1.74 2.77 3.66
CA VAL A 20 -3.07 3.36 3.78
C VAL A 20 -3.49 3.30 5.24
N ASN A 21 -3.45 4.44 5.93
CA ASN A 21 -3.73 4.53 7.37
C ASN A 21 -5.21 4.80 7.67
N LYS A 22 -5.59 4.63 8.95
CA LYS A 22 -6.94 4.86 9.51
C LYS A 22 -8.03 3.91 8.97
N MET A 23 -7.69 2.64 8.78
CA MET A 23 -8.68 1.63 8.39
C MET A 23 -9.75 1.36 9.47
N ASP A 24 -9.47 1.77 10.71
CA ASP A 24 -10.35 1.71 11.88
C ASP A 24 -11.43 2.81 11.92
N ALA A 25 -11.37 3.81 11.03
CA ALA A 25 -12.34 4.90 11.04
C ALA A 25 -13.77 4.37 10.86
N ASP A 26 -14.73 4.98 11.57
CA ASP A 26 -16.14 4.57 11.58
C ASP A 26 -16.79 4.58 10.18
N ASP A 27 -16.28 5.43 9.28
CA ASP A 27 -16.69 5.49 7.87
C ASP A 27 -16.12 4.36 7.00
N VAL A 28 -15.07 3.68 7.45
CA VAL A 28 -14.31 2.69 6.68
C VAL A 28 -14.49 1.28 7.26
N LEU A 29 -14.43 1.09 8.58
CA LEU A 29 -14.64 -0.20 9.26
C LEU A 29 -13.92 -1.37 8.58
N TYR A 30 -12.66 -1.17 8.19
CA TYR A 30 -11.86 -2.17 7.45
C TYR A 30 -12.44 -2.60 6.09
N ASP A 31 -13.29 -1.79 5.47
CA ASP A 31 -13.94 -2.08 4.21
C ASP A 31 -12.93 -2.20 3.05
N GLU A 32 -13.05 -3.32 2.34
CA GLU A 32 -12.21 -3.68 1.22
C GLU A 32 -12.46 -2.77 0.01
N ASN A 33 -13.71 -2.32 -0.19
CA ASN A 33 -14.05 -1.46 -1.34
C ASN A 33 -13.39 -0.09 -1.20
N ARG A 34 -13.39 0.47 0.01
CA ARG A 34 -12.70 1.73 0.29
C ARG A 34 -11.20 1.64 0.05
N PHE A 35 -10.56 0.57 0.51
CA PHE A 35 -9.14 0.33 0.23
C PHE A 35 -8.87 0.20 -1.26
N ASN A 36 -9.68 -0.58 -2.00
CA ASN A 36 -9.54 -0.77 -3.44
C ASN A 36 -9.74 0.55 -4.23
N GLN A 37 -10.67 1.40 -3.80
CA GLN A 37 -10.88 2.73 -4.37
C GLN A 37 -9.62 3.60 -4.22
N ILE A 38 -9.08 3.68 -3.01
CA ILE A 38 -7.86 4.46 -2.72
C ILE A 38 -6.67 3.88 -3.50
N LYS A 39 -6.50 2.56 -3.50
CA LYS A 39 -5.44 1.87 -4.25
C LYS A 39 -5.50 2.21 -5.73
N SER A 40 -6.69 2.21 -6.32
CA SER A 40 -6.88 2.55 -7.74
C SER A 40 -6.53 4.00 -8.05
N GLU A 41 -7.00 4.94 -7.21
CA GLU A 41 -6.73 6.37 -7.36
C GLU A 41 -5.22 6.67 -7.25
N VAL A 42 -4.56 6.11 -6.24
CA VAL A 42 -3.12 6.29 -6.03
C VAL A 42 -2.31 5.60 -7.12
N SER A 43 -2.73 4.42 -7.60
CA SER A 43 -2.09 3.73 -8.71
C SER A 43 -2.17 4.53 -10.01
N HIS A 44 -3.32 5.17 -10.29
CA HIS A 44 -3.48 6.04 -11.44
C HIS A 44 -2.54 7.25 -11.36
N TYR A 45 -2.42 7.84 -10.16
CA TYR A 45 -1.52 8.96 -9.93
C TYR A 45 -0.04 8.58 -10.10
N LEU A 46 0.38 7.43 -9.56
CA LEU A 46 1.75 6.93 -9.69
C LEU A 46 2.13 6.63 -11.15
N LYS A 47 1.20 6.03 -11.91
CA LYS A 47 1.37 5.83 -13.36
C LYS A 47 1.59 7.16 -14.09
N LYS A 48 0.85 8.21 -13.74
CA LYS A 48 0.97 9.54 -14.35
C LYS A 48 2.34 10.18 -14.07
N VAL A 49 2.93 9.93 -12.91
CA VAL A 49 4.28 10.41 -12.55
C VAL A 49 5.38 9.60 -13.27
N GLY A 50 5.09 8.37 -13.70
CA GLY A 50 6.05 7.50 -14.38
C GLY A 50 6.61 6.38 -13.50
N TYR A 51 5.96 6.06 -12.38
CA TYR A 51 6.30 4.92 -11.55
C TYR A 51 5.76 3.59 -12.12
N GLN A 52 6.56 2.53 -12.01
CA GLN A 52 6.13 1.16 -12.28
C GLN A 52 5.36 0.62 -11.07
N LEU A 53 4.13 0.17 -11.28
CA LEU A 53 3.28 -0.33 -10.20
C LEU A 53 3.82 -1.61 -9.55
N ASP A 54 4.60 -2.41 -10.29
CA ASP A 54 5.22 -3.65 -9.80
C ASP A 54 6.24 -3.41 -8.66
N HIS A 55 6.71 -2.17 -8.53
CA HIS A 55 7.64 -1.74 -7.48
C HIS A 55 6.96 -0.99 -6.35
N VAL A 56 5.62 -0.90 -6.37
CA VAL A 56 4.83 -0.21 -5.36
C VAL A 56 4.00 -1.20 -4.57
N ALA A 57 4.28 -1.30 -3.27
CA ALA A 57 3.49 -2.09 -2.35
C ALA A 57 2.40 -1.23 -1.71
N PHE A 58 1.19 -1.79 -1.54
CA PHE A 58 0.10 -1.13 -0.81
C PHE A 58 -0.19 -1.92 0.46
N VAL A 59 -0.15 -1.24 1.61
CA VAL A 59 -0.33 -1.87 2.92
C VAL A 59 -1.42 -1.12 3.71
N PRO A 60 -2.56 -1.74 4.03
CA PRO A 60 -3.51 -1.14 4.96
C PRO A 60 -2.97 -1.22 6.39
N ILE A 61 -2.93 -0.09 7.09
CA ILE A 61 -2.49 0.00 8.49
C ILE A 61 -3.56 0.69 9.34
N SER A 62 -3.60 0.38 10.64
CA SER A 62 -4.23 1.23 11.64
C SER A 62 -3.24 1.50 12.76
N ALA A 63 -2.94 2.79 12.97
CA ALA A 63 -2.10 3.21 14.08
C ALA A 63 -2.83 3.20 15.43
N TRP A 64 -4.16 3.25 15.45
CA TRP A 64 -4.95 3.27 16.68
C TRP A 64 -5.04 1.88 17.29
N GLU A 65 -5.47 0.90 16.50
CA GLU A 65 -5.60 -0.51 16.90
C GLU A 65 -4.27 -1.28 16.79
N ASN A 66 -3.18 -0.63 16.36
CA ASN A 66 -1.87 -1.23 16.07
C ASN A 66 -1.90 -2.37 15.03
N ASP A 67 -2.89 -2.36 14.14
CA ASP A 67 -3.08 -3.36 13.10
C ASP A 67 -2.06 -3.21 11.96
N ASN A 68 -1.42 -4.32 11.57
CA ASN A 68 -0.45 -4.43 10.47
C ASN A 68 0.81 -3.56 10.62
N LEU A 69 1.14 -3.11 11.83
CA LEU A 69 2.39 -2.38 12.13
C LEU A 69 3.53 -3.31 12.59
N VAL A 70 3.24 -4.25 13.49
CA VAL A 70 4.22 -5.20 14.04
C VAL A 70 3.72 -6.63 13.98
N THR A 71 2.40 -6.83 13.96
CA THR A 71 1.72 -8.13 13.89
C THR A 71 0.63 -8.10 12.81
N ILE A 72 0.39 -9.24 12.15
CA ILE A 72 -0.73 -9.37 11.22
C ILE A 72 -2.02 -9.16 12.02
N SER A 73 -2.86 -8.24 11.54
CA SER A 73 -4.17 -8.02 12.13
C SER A 73 -5.09 -9.23 11.90
N ASN A 74 -5.81 -9.64 12.96
CA ASN A 74 -6.91 -10.59 12.84
C ASN A 74 -8.16 -9.98 12.18
N ASN A 75 -8.29 -8.65 12.21
CA ASN A 75 -9.41 -7.90 11.65
C ASN A 75 -9.32 -7.76 10.12
N MET A 76 -8.13 -8.02 9.54
CA MET A 76 -7.86 -7.93 8.11
C MET A 76 -7.32 -9.25 7.54
N PRO A 77 -8.09 -10.36 7.59
CA PRO A 77 -7.59 -11.69 7.22
C PRO A 77 -7.24 -11.82 5.74
N ARG A 78 -7.72 -10.92 4.88
CA ARG A 78 -7.47 -10.89 3.43
C ARG A 78 -6.26 -10.06 2.99
N PHE A 79 -5.72 -9.21 3.88
CA PHE A 79 -4.59 -8.31 3.56
C PHE A 79 -3.24 -8.81 4.12
N LYS A 80 -3.10 -10.14 4.33
CA LYS A 80 -1.92 -10.77 4.95
C LYS A 80 -0.66 -10.77 4.08
N SER A 81 -0.82 -10.60 2.77
CA SER A 81 0.28 -10.62 1.82
C SER A 81 -0.01 -9.74 0.63
N TRP A 82 1.03 -9.12 0.10
CA TRP A 82 0.99 -8.43 -1.17
C TRP A 82 1.93 -9.14 -2.15
N THR A 83 1.48 -9.27 -3.40
CA THR A 83 2.26 -9.91 -4.44
C THR A 83 3.16 -8.87 -5.10
N LYS A 84 4.46 -9.14 -5.14
CA LYS A 84 5.44 -8.39 -5.91
C LYS A 84 5.73 -9.16 -7.19
N GLU A 85 5.36 -8.58 -8.32
CA GLU A 85 5.79 -9.08 -9.62
C GLU A 85 7.19 -8.52 -9.92
N THR A 86 8.15 -9.41 -10.21
CA THR A 86 9.51 -9.02 -10.63
C THR A 86 9.88 -9.83 -11.86
N ASN A 87 10.85 -9.34 -12.66
CA ASN A 87 11.32 -10.02 -13.88
C ASN A 87 11.85 -11.45 -13.64
N GLU A 88 12.07 -11.84 -12.38
CA GLU A 88 12.55 -13.16 -11.95
C GLU A 88 11.44 -14.06 -11.36
N GLY A 89 10.18 -13.57 -11.32
CA GLY A 89 9.01 -14.32 -10.83
C GLY A 89 8.13 -13.53 -9.85
N SER A 90 6.90 -14.03 -9.65
CA SER A 90 5.91 -13.52 -8.69
C SER A 90 6.30 -13.93 -7.27
N THR A 91 6.70 -12.98 -6.43
CA THR A 91 7.08 -13.23 -5.03
C THR A 91 5.99 -12.69 -4.10
N ILE A 92 5.41 -13.57 -3.29
CA ILE A 92 4.43 -13.20 -2.26
C ILE A 92 5.20 -12.62 -1.09
N CYS A 93 5.14 -11.29 -0.93
CA CYS A 93 5.74 -10.60 0.20
C CYS A 93 4.71 -10.53 1.33
N LYS A 94 5.08 -11.00 2.52
CA LYS A 94 4.25 -10.83 3.71
C LYS A 94 4.25 -9.36 4.12
N THR A 95 3.17 -8.89 4.74
CA THR A 95 3.00 -7.50 5.19
C THR A 95 3.93 -7.08 6.35
N PHE A 96 4.96 -7.87 6.66
CA PHE A 96 5.93 -7.57 7.72
C PHE A 96 7.13 -6.82 7.15
N PHE A 97 7.55 -5.78 7.88
CA PHE A 97 8.87 -5.16 7.75
C PHE A 97 9.97 -6.08 8.28
#